data_AF-A0AAE0GDE0-F1
#
_entry.id   AF-A0AAE0GDE0-F1
#
_cell.length_a   1.000
_cell.length_b   1.000
_cell.length_c   1.000
_cell.angle_alpha   90.00
_cell.angle_beta   90.00
_cell.angle_gamma   90.00
#
_symmetry.space_group_name_H-M   'P 1'
#
loop_
_entity.id
_entity.type
_entity.pdbx_description
1 polymer ?
#
loop_
_entity_poly.entity_id
_entity_poly.type
_entity_poly.pdbx_seq_one_letter_code
_entity_poly.pdbx_strand_id
1 'polypeptide(L)'
;YGRFCSAYLDVDRPFGSLGSAFEFCPQEGCFEANPPFEDSLIQSIGTHVEGLVAAASKPLMFIFIFPRWPDKASWQHFAKSSWLLHQITIQAK
;
A
#
# COMPACT_ATOMS: atom_id res chain seq x y z
N TYR A 1 10.25 12.23 5.75
CA TYR A 1 8.99 12.67 5.13
C TYR A 1 8.13 13.36 6.17
N GLY A 2 7.34 14.38 5.79
CA GLY A 2 6.45 15.13 6.70
C GLY A 2 4.96 14.84 6.53
N ARG A 3 4.59 13.88 5.68
CA ARG A 3 3.21 13.44 5.43
C ARG A 3 3.16 11.92 5.33
N PHE A 4 2.19 11.29 5.98
CA PHE A 4 2.01 9.83 5.99
C PHE A 4 0.55 9.48 6.31
N CYS A 5 0.13 8.25 6.01
CA CYS A 5 -1.12 7.71 6.55
C CYS A 5 -0.86 7.02 7.89
N SER A 6 -1.82 7.06 8.81
CA SER A 6 -1.71 6.39 10.12
C SER A 6 -3.07 5.92 10.63
N ALA A 7 -3.05 5.12 11.70
CA ALA A 7 -4.26 4.50 12.26
C ALA A 7 -5.15 5.48 13.04
N TYR A 8 -4.55 6.51 13.66
CA TYR A 8 -5.25 7.39 14.62
C TYR A 8 -5.11 8.85 14.23
N LEU A 9 -6.01 9.31 13.35
CA LEU A 9 -5.95 10.69 12.83
C LEU A 9 -6.06 11.74 13.95
N ASP A 10 -6.86 11.48 14.98
CA ASP A 10 -7.11 12.39 16.09
C ASP A 10 -5.83 12.77 16.85
N VAL A 11 -4.91 11.81 17.04
CA VAL A 11 -3.63 12.05 17.73
C VAL A 11 -2.47 12.30 16.77
N ASP A 12 -2.48 11.73 15.57
CA ASP A 12 -1.33 11.79 14.66
C ASP A 12 -1.37 13.00 13.71
N ARG A 13 -2.52 13.66 13.53
CA ARG A 13 -2.66 14.81 12.62
C ARG A 13 -1.64 15.93 12.86
N PRO A 14 -1.36 16.36 14.11
CA PRO A 14 -0.35 17.39 14.37
C PRO A 14 1.07 17.00 13.90
N PHE A 15 1.33 15.70 13.72
CA PHE A 15 2.63 15.16 13.33
C PHE A 15 2.74 14.84 11.83
N GLY A 16 1.70 15.13 11.04
CA GLY A 16 1.71 14.97 9.59
C GLY A 16 0.85 13.82 9.07
N SER A 17 0.03 13.19 9.90
CA SER A 17 -0.91 12.17 9.43
C SER A 17 -1.98 12.74 8.52
N LEU A 18 -2.27 11.99 7.45
CA LEU A 18 -3.37 12.18 6.50
C LEU A 18 -4.59 11.29 6.86
N GLY A 19 -4.50 10.53 7.95
CA GLY A 19 -5.53 9.57 8.37
C GLY A 19 -5.31 8.18 7.82
N SER A 20 -6.37 7.37 7.83
CA SER A 20 -6.30 5.97 7.42
C SER A 20 -5.89 5.83 5.95
N ALA A 21 -5.00 4.87 5.66
CA ALA A 21 -4.61 4.55 4.30
C ALA A 21 -5.80 4.07 3.44
N PHE A 22 -6.83 3.49 4.07
CA PHE A 22 -8.06 3.06 3.40
C PHE A 22 -8.99 4.22 3.01
N GLU A 23 -8.80 5.40 3.61
CA GLU A 23 -9.57 6.62 3.30
C GLU A 23 -8.75 7.58 2.42
N PHE A 24 -7.48 7.26 2.18
CA PHE A 24 -6.58 8.08 1.39
C PHE A 24 -6.75 7.77 -0.12
N CYS A 25 -7.18 8.78 -0.89
CA CYS A 25 -7.51 8.63 -2.32
C CYS A 25 -6.69 9.58 -3.22
N PRO A 26 -5.35 9.42 -3.33
CA PRO A 26 -4.52 10.24 -4.19
C PRO A 26 -4.86 10.01 -5.67
N GLN A 27 -4.75 11.06 -6.49
CA GLN A 27 -4.88 10.97 -7.95
C GLN A 27 -3.53 10.93 -8.67
N GLU A 28 -2.45 11.28 -7.98
CA GLU A 28 -1.09 11.29 -8.50
C GLU A 28 -0.07 11.06 -7.37
N GLY A 29 1.14 10.63 -7.72
CA GLY A 29 2.27 10.55 -6.80
C GLY A 29 2.96 9.19 -6.79
N CYS A 30 4.00 9.09 -5.97
CA CYS A 30 4.76 7.87 -5.74
C CYS A 30 4.79 7.59 -4.23
N PHE A 31 4.24 6.45 -3.83
CA PHE A 31 4.02 6.11 -2.43
C PHE A 31 4.74 4.81 -2.08
N GLU A 32 5.23 4.74 -0.85
CA GLU A 32 5.74 3.52 -0.25
C GLU A 32 4.70 3.01 0.76
N ALA A 33 4.50 1.69 0.78
CA ALA A 33 3.59 1.02 1.68
C ALA A 33 4.28 -0.20 2.31
N ASN A 34 4.57 -0.09 3.59
CA ASN A 34 4.97 -1.19 4.47
C ASN A 34 3.83 -1.49 5.46
N PRO A 35 2.76 -2.18 5.02
CA PRO A 35 1.61 -2.45 5.87
C PRO A 35 1.98 -3.36 7.05
N PRO A 36 1.22 -3.32 8.16
CA PRO A 36 1.33 -4.33 9.21
C PRO A 36 1.23 -5.75 8.65
N PHE A 37 2.00 -6.68 9.22
CA PHE A 37 2.14 -8.06 8.71
C PHE A 37 0.94 -8.92 9.08
N GLU A 38 -0.21 -8.57 8.54
CA GLU A 38 -1.48 -9.26 8.69
C GLU A 38 -2.06 -9.51 7.29
N ASP A 39 -2.34 -10.77 6.95
CA ASP A 39 -2.66 -11.20 5.59
C ASP A 39 -3.91 -10.48 5.03
N SER A 40 -4.97 -10.40 5.84
CA SER A 40 -6.22 -9.78 5.41
C SER A 40 -6.08 -8.27 5.21
N LEU A 41 -5.25 -7.62 6.03
CA LEU A 41 -4.96 -6.20 5.94
C LEU A 41 -4.16 -5.87 4.68
N ILE A 42 -3.11 -6.65 4.40
CA ILE A 42 -2.28 -6.50 3.20
C ILE A 42 -3.13 -6.70 1.94
N GLN A 43 -3.99 -7.72 1.92
CA GLN A 43 -4.90 -7.95 0.81
C GLN A 43 -5.90 -6.80 0.62
N SER A 44 -6.45 -6.29 1.72
CA SER A 44 -7.44 -5.21 1.70
C SER A 44 -6.84 -3.91 1.17
N ILE A 45 -5.62 -3.55 1.61
CA ILE A 45 -4.97 -2.33 1.10
C ILE A 45 -4.51 -2.50 -0.35
N GLY A 46 -4.14 -3.72 -0.76
CA GLY A 46 -3.90 -4.06 -2.17
C GLY A 46 -5.13 -3.77 -3.03
N THR A 47 -6.30 -4.25 -2.61
CA THR A 47 -7.57 -4.01 -3.32
C THR A 47 -7.91 -2.52 -3.41
N HIS A 48 -7.71 -1.77 -2.33
CA HIS A 48 -7.88 -0.31 -2.33
C HIS A 48 -6.96 0.37 -3.35
N VAL A 49 -5.67 0.06 -3.31
CA VAL A 49 -4.68 0.64 -4.23
C VAL A 49 -4.95 0.26 -5.68
N GLU A 50 -5.35 -0.97 -5.97
CA GLU A 50 -5.75 -1.39 -7.32
C GLU A 50 -6.92 -0.55 -7.85
N GLY A 51 -7.90 -0.24 -6.98
CA GLY A 51 -8.99 0.69 -7.31
C GLY A 51 -8.49 2.11 -7.61
N LEU A 52 -7.51 2.60 -6.85
CA LEU A 52 -6.91 3.92 -7.08
C LEU A 52 -6.16 4.00 -8.41
N VAL A 53 -5.30 3.02 -8.72
CA VAL A 53 -4.54 3.02 -9.97
C VAL A 53 -5.43 2.80 -11.19
N ALA A 54 -6.51 2.02 -11.07
CA ALA A 54 -7.49 1.85 -12.14
C ALA A 54 -8.27 3.14 -12.44
N ALA A 55 -8.53 3.97 -11.43
CA ALA A 55 -9.27 5.23 -11.56
C ALA A 55 -8.37 6.45 -11.86
N ALA A 56 -7.06 6.33 -11.69
CA ALA A 56 -6.13 7.45 -11.81
C ALA A 56 -6.04 7.98 -13.25
N SER A 57 -6.16 9.29 -13.39
CA SER A 57 -5.95 10.01 -14.68
C SER A 57 -4.55 10.63 -14.80
N LYS A 58 -3.74 10.54 -13.75
CA LYS A 58 -2.38 11.06 -13.67
C LYS A 58 -1.41 9.97 -13.20
N PRO A 59 -0.09 10.16 -13.33
CA PRO A 59 0.89 9.18 -12.87
C PRO A 59 0.75 8.87 -11.37
N LEU A 60 0.45 7.62 -11.06
CA LEU A 60 0.28 7.12 -9.70
C LEU A 60 1.01 5.77 -9.57
N MET A 61 1.88 5.64 -8.55
CA MET A 61 2.58 4.40 -8.28
C MET A 61 2.70 4.11 -6.79
N PHE A 62 2.73 2.82 -6.46
CA PHE A 62 2.91 2.32 -5.11
C PHE A 62 4.02 1.27 -5.10
N ILE A 63 4.87 1.31 -4.08
CA ILE A 63 5.87 0.30 -3.79
C ILE A 63 5.45 -0.40 -2.50
N PHE A 64 5.11 -1.69 -2.60
CA PHE A 64 4.72 -2.49 -1.44
C PHE A 64 5.91 -3.29 -0.91
N ILE A 65 6.10 -3.23 0.41
CA ILE A 65 7.16 -3.94 1.12
C ILE A 65 6.48 -4.78 2.21
N PHE A 66 6.52 -6.10 2.06
CA PHE A 66 5.97 -7.04 3.04
C PHE A 66 6.67 -8.40 2.93
N PRO A 67 6.55 -9.28 3.94
CA PRO A 67 7.23 -10.57 3.94
C PRO A 67 6.84 -11.45 2.75
N ARG A 68 7.80 -12.24 2.26
CA ARG A 68 7.54 -13.22 1.20
C ARG A 68 6.68 -14.37 1.75
N TRP A 69 5.40 -14.39 1.37
CA TRP A 69 4.42 -15.39 1.80
C TRP A 69 3.68 -16.06 0.63
N PRO A 70 4.33 -16.95 -0.14
CA PRO A 70 3.73 -17.54 -1.35
C PRO A 70 2.37 -18.22 -1.11
N ASP A 71 2.12 -18.74 0.08
CA ASP A 71 0.91 -19.51 0.40
C ASP A 71 -0.24 -18.62 0.94
N LYS A 72 -0.05 -17.30 1.01
CA LYS A 72 -1.02 -16.35 1.57
C LYS A 72 -1.83 -15.63 0.50
N ALA A 73 -3.06 -15.25 0.85
CA ALA A 73 -3.99 -14.63 -0.08
C ALA A 73 -3.48 -13.26 -0.55
N SER A 74 -2.91 -12.46 0.35
CA SER A 74 -2.28 -11.17 0.03
C SER A 74 -1.18 -11.31 -1.01
N TRP A 75 -0.26 -12.26 -0.85
CA TRP A 75 0.82 -12.49 -1.81
C TRP A 75 0.28 -12.89 -3.17
N GLN A 76 -0.65 -13.84 -3.21
CA GLN A 76 -1.27 -14.29 -4.45
C GLN A 76 -2.06 -13.18 -5.15
N HIS A 77 -2.66 -12.27 -4.39
CA HIS A 77 -3.33 -11.08 -4.90
C HIS A 77 -2.35 -10.17 -5.64
N PHE A 78 -1.25 -9.74 -5.01
CA PHE A 78 -0.24 -8.91 -5.67
C PHE A 78 0.45 -9.62 -6.84
N ALA A 79 0.79 -10.91 -6.69
CA ALA A 79 1.48 -11.68 -7.73
C ALA A 79 0.65 -11.88 -9.01
N LYS A 80 -0.68 -11.76 -8.91
CA LYS A 80 -1.62 -11.89 -10.05
C LYS A 80 -2.16 -10.54 -10.53
N SER A 81 -1.76 -9.45 -9.90
CA SER A 81 -2.24 -8.11 -10.25
C SER A 81 -1.81 -7.72 -11.66
N SER A 82 -2.74 -7.20 -12.46
CA SER A 82 -2.43 -6.58 -13.75
C SER A 82 -1.62 -5.29 -13.64
N TRP A 83 -1.51 -4.74 -12.42
CA TRP A 83 -0.79 -3.51 -12.12
C TRP A 83 0.63 -3.75 -11.60
N LEU A 84 1.02 -5.02 -11.40
CA LEU A 84 2.37 -5.36 -10.98
C LEU A 84 3.39 -5.11 -12.10
N LEU A 85 4.21 -4.07 -11.94
CA LEU A 85 5.27 -3.75 -12.90
C LEU A 85 6.57 -4.50 -12.63
N HIS A 86 6.93 -4.66 -11.36
CA HIS A 86 8.18 -5.30 -10.96
C HIS A 86 8.08 -5.89 -9.55
N GLN A 87 8.80 -6.98 -9.31
CA GLN A 87 8.86 -7.65 -8.02
C GLN A 87 10.31 -8.03 -7.69
N ILE A 88 10.79 -7.62 -6.52
CA ILE A 88 12.13 -7.93 -6.02
C ILE A 88 11.98 -8.62 -4.66
N THR A 89 12.75 -9.68 -4.43
CA THR A 89 12.91 -10.28 -3.10
C THR A 89 14.25 -9.88 -2.53
N ILE A 90 14.25 -9.21 -1.38
CA ILE A 90 15.45 -8.83 -0.65
C ILE A 90 15.66 -9.86 0.46
N GLN A 91 16.88 -10.39 0.58
CA GLN A 91 17.19 -11.28 1.70
C GLN A 91 17.39 -10.47 2.98
N ALA A 92 16.72 -10.88 4.06
CA ALA A 92 17.06 -10.40 5.39
C ALA A 92 18.46 -10.90 5.76
N LYS A 93 19.23 -10.07 6.47
CA LYS A 93 20.51 -10.48 7.05
C LYS A 93 20.31 -11.42 8.23
#